data_AF-A0A821X518-F1
#
_entry.id   AF-A0A821X518-F1
#
_cell.length_a   1.000
_cell.length_b   1.000
_cell.length_c   1.000
_cell.angle_alpha   90.00
_cell.angle_beta   90.00
_cell.angle_gamma   90.00
#
_symmetry.space_group_name_H-M   'P 1'
#
loop_
_entity.id
_entity.type
_entity.pdbx_description
1 polymer ?
#
loop_
_entity_poly.entity_id
_entity_poly.type
_entity_poly.pdbx_seq_one_letter_code
_entity_poly.pdbx_strand_id
1 'polypeptide(L)'
;TTTIGWLVLVGDTIHNFADGLAIGAAFSQDFILGITTTFAIGLHELPHEFGDYAILIRSGFSHSRAIFLNCVTATTAFIGCLIGVTLSSNDHIRQWIFSITIGMFIYISLVDLLPTLVADSQNDLKCFILVNIGMIVGIVIMFLLALFEDSLIRSSH
;
A
#
# COMPACT_ATOMS: atom_id res chain seq x y z
N THR A 1 -14.75 1.42 19.59
CA THR A 1 -14.72 2.24 18.36
C THR A 1 -13.32 2.77 18.10
N THR A 2 -12.65 3.39 19.07
CA THR A 2 -11.25 3.86 18.93
C THR A 2 -10.22 2.74 18.71
N THR A 3 -10.47 1.53 19.20
CA THR A 3 -9.59 0.36 19.00
C THR A 3 -9.38 0.02 17.52
N ILE A 4 -10.40 0.18 16.68
CA ILE A 4 -10.31 -0.09 15.23
C ILE A 4 -9.38 0.94 14.58
N GLY A 5 -9.53 2.23 14.91
CA GLY A 5 -8.62 3.27 14.41
C GLY A 5 -7.15 3.05 14.79
N TRP A 6 -6.87 2.50 15.99
CA TRP A 6 -5.49 2.13 16.36
C TRP A 6 -4.97 0.90 15.61
N LEU A 7 -5.83 -0.08 15.34
CA LEU A 7 -5.48 -1.24 14.51
C LEU A 7 -5.10 -0.80 13.10
N VAL A 8 -5.91 0.07 12.48
CA VAL A 8 -5.64 0.65 11.16
C VAL A 8 -4.28 1.34 11.14
N LEU A 9 -3.98 2.22 12.10
CA LEU A 9 -2.68 2.91 12.16
C LEU A 9 -1.49 1.94 12.27
N VAL A 10 -1.64 0.84 13.01
CA VAL A 10 -0.58 -0.18 13.12
C VAL A 10 -0.43 -0.95 11.80
N GLY A 11 -1.54 -1.34 11.18
CA GLY A 11 -1.55 -1.97 9.85
C GLY A 11 -0.89 -1.08 8.81
N ASP A 12 -1.29 0.18 8.78
CA ASP A 12 -0.77 1.21 7.90
C ASP A 12 0.73 1.49 8.11
N THR A 13 1.19 1.53 9.37
CA THR A 13 2.64 1.61 9.68
C THR A 13 3.42 0.46 9.04
N ILE A 14 2.89 -0.76 9.11
CA ILE A 14 3.54 -1.95 8.58
C ILE A 14 3.48 -1.96 7.04
N HIS A 15 2.38 -1.48 6.46
CA HIS A 15 2.18 -1.31 5.02
C HIS A 15 3.20 -0.33 4.43
N ASN A 16 3.20 0.90 4.95
CA ASN A 16 4.11 1.96 4.55
C ASN A 16 5.58 1.53 4.66
N PHE A 17 5.95 0.80 5.71
CA PHE A 17 7.29 0.22 5.82
C PHE A 17 7.63 -0.78 4.70
N ALA A 18 6.69 -1.66 4.34
CA ALA A 18 6.87 -2.66 3.28
C ALA A 18 6.98 -2.03 1.89
N ASP A 19 6.22 -0.98 1.66
CA ASP A 19 6.28 -0.13 0.47
C ASP A 19 7.64 0.53 0.34
N GLY A 20 8.12 1.10 1.45
CA GLY A 20 9.47 1.59 1.58
C GLY A 20 10.50 0.55 1.17
N LEU A 21 10.41 -0.67 1.72
CA LEU A 21 11.34 -1.76 1.37
C LEU A 21 11.33 -2.06 -0.13
N ALA A 22 10.16 -2.10 -0.77
CA ALA A 22 10.03 -2.34 -2.20
C ALA A 22 10.64 -1.22 -3.03
N ILE A 23 10.40 0.05 -2.66
CA ILE A 23 11.03 1.23 -3.30
C ILE A 23 12.56 1.14 -3.18
N GLY A 24 13.06 0.87 -1.97
CA GLY A 24 14.50 0.77 -1.74
C GLY A 24 15.15 -0.38 -2.52
N ALA A 25 14.47 -1.53 -2.59
CA ALA A 25 14.89 -2.67 -3.40
C ALA A 25 14.93 -2.31 -4.90
N ALA A 26 13.93 -1.61 -5.42
CA ALA A 26 13.89 -1.14 -6.80
C ALA A 26 15.06 -0.19 -7.13
N PHE A 27 15.32 0.81 -6.27
CA PHE A 27 16.46 1.73 -6.43
C PHE A 27 17.82 1.04 -6.35
N SER A 28 17.93 -0.05 -5.59
CA SER A 28 19.18 -0.83 -5.53
C SER A 28 19.50 -1.56 -6.84
N GLN A 29 18.47 -1.80 -7.66
CA GLN A 29 18.61 -2.52 -8.92
C GLN A 29 18.82 -1.58 -10.10
N ASP A 30 17.98 -0.55 -10.24
CA ASP A 30 18.10 0.46 -11.30
C ASP A 30 17.42 1.77 -10.90
N PHE A 31 17.95 2.90 -11.38
CA PHE A 31 17.43 4.22 -11.04
C PHE A 31 16.05 4.51 -11.68
N ILE A 32 15.84 4.09 -12.93
CA ILE A 32 14.55 4.26 -13.62
C ILE A 32 13.52 3.39 -12.92
N LEU A 33 13.87 2.14 -12.60
CA LEU A 33 13.00 1.22 -11.85
C LEU A 33 12.60 1.82 -10.49
N GLY A 34 13.56 2.34 -9.72
CA GLY A 34 13.26 2.99 -8.44
C GLY A 34 12.26 4.15 -8.56
N ILE A 35 12.40 5.00 -9.58
CA ILE A 35 11.46 6.09 -9.85
C ILE A 35 10.09 5.53 -10.22
N THR A 36 10.00 4.57 -11.15
CA THR A 36 8.71 4.02 -11.60
C THR A 36 7.97 3.34 -10.46
N THR A 37 8.67 2.53 -9.65
CA THR A 37 8.09 1.85 -8.49
C THR A 37 7.60 2.86 -7.44
N THR A 38 8.35 3.95 -7.20
CA THR A 38 7.92 5.01 -6.27
C THR A 38 6.63 5.70 -6.74
N PHE A 39 6.53 6.02 -8.03
CA PHE A 39 5.31 6.58 -8.59
C PHE A 39 4.14 5.60 -8.52
N ALA A 40 4.37 4.33 -8.85
CA ALA A 40 3.33 3.30 -8.79
C ALA A 40 2.78 3.12 -7.37
N ILE A 41 3.67 3.05 -6.37
CA ILE A 41 3.30 2.93 -4.97
C ILE A 41 2.58 4.20 -4.49
N GLY A 42 3.13 5.38 -4.74
CA GLY A 42 2.49 6.64 -4.33
C GLY A 42 1.08 6.83 -4.92
N LEU A 43 0.82 6.28 -6.11
CA LEU A 43 -0.51 6.33 -6.72
C LEU A 43 -1.53 5.41 -6.04
N HIS A 44 -1.13 4.28 -5.44
CA HIS A 44 -2.05 3.45 -4.67
C HIS A 44 -2.14 3.84 -3.20
N GLU A 45 -1.12 4.51 -2.68
CA GLU A 45 -1.10 4.97 -1.28
C GLU A 45 -2.06 6.14 -1.07
N LEU A 46 -2.22 7.03 -2.07
CA LEU A 46 -3.18 8.14 -1.99
C LEU A 46 -4.61 7.64 -1.67
N PRO A 47 -5.23 6.72 -2.46
CA PRO A 47 -6.52 6.13 -2.11
C PRO A 47 -6.54 5.40 -0.75
N HIS A 48 -5.45 4.69 -0.42
CA HIS A 48 -5.33 3.92 0.82
C HIS A 48 -5.41 4.85 2.05
N GLU A 49 -4.58 5.88 2.09
CA GLU A 49 -4.53 6.90 3.13
C GLU A 49 -5.84 7.66 3.29
N PHE A 50 -6.53 7.96 2.18
CA PHE A 50 -7.88 8.55 2.24
C PHE A 50 -8.91 7.59 2.89
N GLY A 51 -8.78 6.29 2.65
CA GLY A 51 -9.59 5.26 3.30
C GLY A 51 -9.34 5.18 4.81
N ASP A 52 -8.07 5.15 5.21
CA ASP A 52 -7.66 5.09 6.62
C ASP A 52 -8.10 6.35 7.38
N TYR A 53 -7.94 7.51 6.75
CA TYR A 53 -8.48 8.76 7.28
C TYR A 53 -10.00 8.66 7.54
N ALA A 54 -10.78 8.13 6.60
CA ALA A 54 -12.22 7.96 6.78
C ALA A 54 -12.56 7.02 7.96
N ILE A 55 -11.80 5.93 8.12
CA ILE A 55 -11.96 4.99 9.25
C ILE A 55 -11.58 5.66 10.58
N LEU A 56 -10.53 6.48 10.63
CA LEU A 56 -10.10 7.20 11.83
C LEU A 56 -11.15 8.20 12.32
N ILE A 57 -11.71 9.00 11.41
CA ILE A 57 -12.79 9.94 11.74
C ILE A 57 -13.99 9.19 12.31
N ARG A 58 -14.40 8.09 11.66
CA ARG A 58 -15.51 7.24 12.12
C ARG A 58 -15.21 6.54 13.46
N SER A 59 -13.94 6.26 13.73
CA SER A 59 -13.47 5.67 14.99
C SER A 59 -13.41 6.68 16.15
N GLY A 60 -13.67 7.97 15.90
CA GLY A 60 -13.78 9.02 16.90
C GLY A 60 -12.53 9.90 17.03
N PHE A 61 -11.60 9.85 16.08
CA PHE A 61 -10.44 10.74 16.05
C PHE A 61 -10.85 12.12 15.51
N SER A 62 -10.22 13.19 16.01
CA SER A 62 -10.40 14.53 15.43
C SER A 62 -9.70 14.63 14.07
N HIS A 63 -10.20 15.50 13.19
CA HIS A 63 -9.68 15.72 11.85
C HIS A 63 -8.16 15.95 11.83
N SER A 64 -7.66 16.88 12.65
CA SER A 64 -6.24 17.17 12.74
C SER A 64 -5.42 15.99 13.27
N ARG A 65 -5.98 15.19 14.18
CA ARG A 65 -5.29 14.03 14.73
C ARG A 65 -5.23 12.88 13.73
N ALA A 66 -6.30 12.64 12.97
CA ALA A 66 -6.33 11.61 11.93
C ALA A 66 -5.27 11.89 10.85
N ILE A 67 -5.25 13.11 10.30
CA ILE A 67 -4.25 13.52 9.30
C ILE A 67 -2.83 13.42 9.86
N PHE A 68 -2.60 13.90 11.08
CA PHE A 68 -1.27 13.85 11.69
C PHE A 68 -0.79 12.40 11.87
N LEU A 69 -1.65 11.49 12.35
CA LEU A 69 -1.26 10.11 12.58
C LEU A 69 -0.99 9.37 11.26
N ASN A 70 -1.80 9.57 10.22
CA ASN A 70 -1.52 9.06 8.87
C ASN A 70 -0.20 9.59 8.31
N CYS A 71 0.09 10.88 8.45
CA CYS A 71 1.41 11.38 8.04
C CYS A 71 2.56 10.74 8.83
N VAL A 72 2.34 10.39 10.10
CA VAL A 72 3.36 9.73 10.94
C VAL A 72 3.60 8.30 10.46
N THR A 73 2.55 7.53 10.17
CA THR A 73 2.66 6.16 9.65
C THR A 73 3.36 6.15 8.28
N ALA A 74 3.03 7.08 7.39
CA ALA A 74 3.72 7.27 6.10
C ALA A 74 5.22 7.50 6.22
N THR A 75 5.71 8.09 7.33
CA THR A 75 7.17 8.29 7.50
C THR A 75 7.95 6.98 7.60
N THR A 76 7.29 5.87 7.94
CA THR A 76 7.95 4.57 8.02
C THR A 76 8.38 4.04 6.66
N ALA A 77 7.79 4.52 5.56
CA ALA A 77 8.23 4.21 4.20
C ALA A 77 9.67 4.69 3.93
N PHE A 78 10.09 5.83 4.51
CA PHE A 78 11.49 6.27 4.38
C PHE A 78 12.46 5.33 5.10
N ILE A 79 12.06 4.80 6.25
CA ILE A 79 12.85 3.82 7.01
C ILE A 79 12.94 2.52 6.21
N GLY A 80 11.82 2.03 5.70
CA GLY A 80 11.75 0.87 4.81
C GLY A 80 12.65 1.06 3.58
N CYS A 81 12.61 2.22 2.94
CA CYS A 81 13.45 2.53 1.77
C CYS A 81 14.94 2.49 2.09
N LEU A 82 15.36 3.08 3.21
CA LEU A 82 16.77 3.05 3.62
C LEU A 82 17.26 1.61 3.85
N ILE A 83 16.44 0.80 4.53
CA ILE A 83 16.74 -0.61 4.75
C ILE A 83 16.73 -1.38 3.41
N GLY A 84 15.75 -1.11 2.55
CA GLY A 84 15.62 -1.73 1.23
C GLY A 84 16.85 -1.49 0.37
N VAL A 85 17.33 -0.25 0.24
CA VAL A 85 18.53 0.08 -0.55
C VAL A 85 19.76 -0.64 -0.01
N THR A 86 19.92 -0.71 1.31
CA THR A 86 21.13 -1.27 1.94
C THR A 86 21.16 -2.81 1.92
N LEU A 87 20.04 -3.47 2.23
CA LEU A 87 19.95 -4.94 2.29
C LEU A 87 19.84 -5.59 0.90
N SER A 88 19.29 -4.89 -0.09
CA SER A 88 18.99 -5.47 -1.42
C SER A 88 20.20 -5.60 -2.34
N SER A 89 21.41 -5.45 -1.81
CA SER A 89 22.68 -5.66 -2.52
C SER A 89 22.84 -7.10 -3.06
N ASN A 90 22.14 -8.06 -2.47
CA ASN A 90 22.11 -9.46 -2.89
C ASN A 90 20.74 -9.79 -3.50
N ASP A 91 20.73 -10.34 -4.72
CA ASP A 91 19.54 -10.73 -5.46
C ASP A 91 18.61 -11.66 -4.66
N HIS A 92 19.17 -12.57 -3.85
CA HIS A 92 18.38 -13.46 -3.01
C HIS A 92 17.64 -12.68 -1.91
N ILE A 93 18.30 -11.71 -1.27
CA ILE A 93 17.68 -10.89 -0.22
C ILE A 93 16.58 -10.03 -0.83
N ARG A 94 16.83 -9.47 -2.02
CA ARG A 94 15.85 -8.67 -2.76
C ARG A 94 14.58 -9.47 -3.09
N GLN A 95 14.72 -10.72 -3.57
CA GLN A 95 13.58 -11.61 -3.80
C GLN A 95 12.79 -11.93 -2.53
N TRP A 96 13.48 -12.14 -1.41
CA TRP A 96 12.82 -12.36 -0.11
C TRP A 96 12.06 -11.11 0.36
N ILE A 97 12.65 -9.92 0.19
CA ILE A 97 11.96 -8.65 0.49
C ILE A 97 10.67 -8.55 -0.30
N PHE A 98 10.72 -8.72 -1.63
CA PHE A 98 9.50 -8.67 -2.45
C PHE A 98 8.48 -9.75 -2.07
N SER A 99 8.92 -10.96 -1.77
CA SER A 99 8.02 -12.06 -1.36
C SER A 99 7.30 -11.74 -0.04
N ILE A 100 8.01 -11.15 0.93
CA ILE A 100 7.43 -10.71 2.20
C ILE A 100 6.45 -9.55 1.96
N THR A 101 6.83 -8.55 1.17
CA THR A 101 5.97 -7.41 0.84
C THR A 101 4.66 -7.87 0.18
N ILE A 102 4.74 -8.75 -0.82
CA ILE A 102 3.55 -9.33 -1.48
C ILE A 102 2.67 -10.09 -0.47
N GLY A 103 3.28 -10.88 0.41
CA GLY A 103 2.57 -11.60 1.46
C GLY A 103 1.84 -10.66 2.42
N MET A 104 2.46 -9.54 2.81
CA MET A 104 1.84 -8.54 3.67
C MET A 104 0.69 -7.81 2.97
N PHE A 105 0.81 -7.45 1.69
CA PHE A 105 -0.29 -6.86 0.94
C PHE A 105 -1.51 -7.77 0.89
N ILE A 106 -1.31 -9.07 0.63
CA ILE A 106 -2.39 -10.06 0.64
C ILE A 106 -3.04 -10.13 2.03
N TYR A 107 -2.23 -10.17 3.10
CA TYR A 107 -2.72 -10.22 4.47
C TYR A 107 -3.54 -8.99 4.85
N ILE A 108 -3.01 -7.78 4.66
CA ILE A 108 -3.68 -6.52 5.01
C ILE A 108 -4.98 -6.38 4.20
N SER A 109 -4.93 -6.68 2.89
CA SER A 109 -6.12 -6.61 2.02
C SER A 109 -7.24 -7.56 2.47
N LEU A 110 -6.90 -8.79 2.85
CA LEU A 110 -7.89 -9.81 3.22
C LEU A 110 -8.39 -9.68 4.66
N VAL A 111 -7.52 -9.33 5.59
CA VAL A 111 -7.82 -9.35 7.04
C VAL A 111 -8.32 -8.01 7.53
N ASP A 112 -7.84 -6.90 6.96
CA ASP A 112 -8.16 -5.55 7.43
C ASP A 112 -9.17 -4.86 6.50
N LEU A 113 -8.89 -4.81 5.19
CA LEU A 113 -9.70 -4.03 4.25
C LEU A 113 -11.03 -4.73 3.86
N LEU A 114 -10.95 -6.01 3.47
CA LEU A 114 -12.12 -6.76 2.98
C LEU A 114 -13.26 -6.86 4.00
N PRO A 115 -13.01 -7.19 5.29
CA PRO A 115 -14.09 -7.28 6.28
C PRO A 115 -14.76 -5.93 6.53
N THR A 116 -14.00 -4.84 6.47
CA THR A 116 -14.50 -3.47 6.67
C THR A 116 -15.44 -3.04 5.55
N LEU A 117 -15.12 -3.38 4.30
CA LEU A 117 -15.97 -3.14 3.13
C LEU A 117 -17.24 -3.99 3.15
N VAL A 118 -17.13 -5.26 3.53
CA VAL A 118 -18.27 -6.19 3.54
C VAL A 118 -19.20 -5.93 4.73
N ALA A 119 -18.67 -5.54 5.89
CA ALA A 119 -19.46 -5.25 7.08
C ALA A 119 -20.41 -4.05 6.90
N ASP A 120 -20.00 -3.01 6.15
CA ASP A 120 -20.87 -1.87 5.82
C ASP A 120 -21.85 -2.17 4.67
N SER A 121 -21.67 -3.28 3.94
CA SER A 121 -22.50 -3.64 2.79
C SER A 121 -23.78 -4.40 3.14
N GLN A 122 -24.06 -4.65 4.44
CA GLN A 122 -25.15 -5.51 4.89
C GLN A 122 -26.53 -5.03 4.36
N ASN A 123 -26.98 -5.68 3.28
CA ASN A 123 -28.27 -5.58 2.59
C ASN A 123 -28.43 -4.63 1.39
N ASP A 124 -27.39 -3.96 0.89
CA ASP A 124 -27.51 -3.18 -0.35
C ASP A 124 -26.77 -3.86 -1.51
N LEU A 125 -27.54 -4.49 -2.41
CA LEU A 125 -27.04 -5.09 -3.67
C LEU A 125 -26.23 -4.06 -4.48
N LYS A 126 -26.57 -2.78 -4.40
CA LYS A 126 -25.82 -1.71 -5.06
C LYS A 126 -24.43 -1.54 -4.45
N CYS A 127 -24.31 -1.57 -3.12
CA CYS A 127 -23.03 -1.48 -2.44
C CYS A 127 -22.14 -2.68 -2.79
N PHE A 128 -22.71 -3.89 -2.80
CA PHE A 128 -21.98 -5.09 -3.24
C PHE A 128 -21.46 -4.97 -4.69
N ILE A 129 -22.30 -4.54 -5.63
CA ILE A 129 -21.90 -4.34 -7.03
C ILE A 129 -20.82 -3.25 -7.13
N LEU A 130 -20.98 -2.13 -6.42
CA LEU A 130 -20.04 -1.01 -6.44
C LEU A 130 -18.66 -1.42 -5.90
N VAL A 131 -18.61 -2.17 -4.79
CA VAL A 131 -17.36 -2.67 -4.20
C VAL A 131 -16.65 -3.62 -5.16
N ASN A 132 -17.38 -4.55 -5.79
CA ASN A 132 -16.78 -5.48 -6.75
C ASN A 132 -16.27 -4.76 -8.01
N ILE A 133 -17.01 -3.77 -8.53
CA ILE A 133 -16.55 -2.92 -9.64
C ILE A 133 -15.28 -2.16 -9.22
N GLY A 134 -15.27 -1.54 -8.04
CA GLY A 134 -14.11 -0.83 -7.50
C GLY A 134 -12.88 -1.73 -7.40
N MET A 135 -13.03 -2.96 -6.89
CA MET A 135 -11.96 -3.95 -6.84
C MET A 135 -11.45 -4.33 -8.22
N ILE A 136 -12.34 -4.63 -9.17
CA ILE A 136 -11.94 -4.97 -10.55
C ILE A 136 -11.19 -3.82 -11.20
N VAL A 137 -11.69 -2.58 -11.03
CA VAL A 137 -11.01 -1.38 -11.53
C VAL A 137 -9.62 -1.23 -10.90
N GLY A 138 -9.50 -1.40 -9.59
CA GLY A 138 -8.20 -1.36 -8.89
C GLY A 138 -7.23 -2.40 -9.41
N ILE A 139 -7.67 -3.65 -9.58
CA ILE A 139 -6.85 -4.74 -10.15
C ILE A 139 -6.41 -4.39 -11.58
N VAL A 140 -7.30 -3.87 -12.42
CA VAL A 140 -6.98 -3.47 -13.79
C VAL A 140 -5.96 -2.33 -13.82
N ILE A 141 -6.11 -1.32 -12.97
CA ILE A 141 -5.15 -0.20 -12.88
C ILE A 141 -3.78 -0.70 -12.44
N MET A 142 -3.70 -1.52 -11.39
CA MET A 142 -2.43 -2.09 -10.92
C MET A 142 -1.78 -2.99 -11.99
N PHE A 143 -2.58 -3.80 -12.69
CA PHE A 143 -2.08 -4.64 -13.79
C PHE A 143 -1.54 -3.80 -14.96
N LEU A 144 -2.22 -2.72 -15.33
CA LEU A 144 -1.74 -1.80 -16.36
C LEU A 144 -0.44 -1.11 -15.94
N LEU A 145 -0.34 -0.65 -14.69
CA LEU A 145 0.90 -0.06 -14.16
C LEU A 145 2.07 -1.06 -14.23
N ALA A 146 1.84 -2.32 -13.86
CA ALA A 146 2.86 -3.36 -13.96
C ALA A 146 3.31 -3.59 -15.41
N LEU A 147 2.39 -3.60 -16.38
CA LEU A 147 2.73 -3.70 -17.80
C LEU A 147 3.53 -2.50 -18.30
N PHE A 148 3.20 -1.29 -17.84
CA PHE A 148 3.96 -0.09 -18.17
C PHE A 148 5.37 -0.14 -17.58
N GLU A 149 5.52 -0.61 -16.35
CA GLU A 149 6.83 -0.80 -15.69
C GLU A 149 7.71 -1.78 -16.49
N ASP A 150 7.19 -2.95 -16.85
CA ASP A 150 7.90 -3.92 -17.69
C ASP A 150 8.31 -3.35 -19.06
N SER A 151 7.44 -2.53 -19.66
CA SER A 151 7.72 -1.89 -20.95
C SER A 151 8.86 -0.86 -20.85
N LEU A 152 8.94 -0.12 -19.74
CA LEU A 152 10.00 0.86 -19.49
C LEU A 152 11.35 0.18 -19.29
N ILE A 153 11.38 -0.91 -18.50
CA ILE A 153 12.60 -1.71 -18.27
C ILE A 153 13.16 -2.26 -19.59
N ARG A 154 12.29 -2.77 -20.47
CA ARG A 154 12.72 -3.32 -21.77
C ARG A 154 13.18 -2.24 -22.76
N SER A 155 12.76 -0.99 -22.58
CA SER A 155 13.20 0.15 -23.41
C SER A 155 14.52 0.78 -22.96
N SER A 156 14.95 0.56 -21.72
CA SER A 156 16.19 1.12 -21.16
C SER A 156 17.44 0.23 -21.33
N HIS A 157 17.27 -0.96 -21.94
CA HIS A 157 18.33 -1.90 -22.32
C HIS A 157 18.42 -2.04 -23.85
#